data_AF-A0A957ZER9-F1
#
_entry.id   AF-A0A957ZER9-F1
#
_cell.length_a   1.000
_cell.length_b   1.000
_cell.length_c   1.000
_cell.angle_alpha   90.00
_cell.angle_beta   90.00
_cell.angle_gamma   90.00
#
_symmetry.space_group_name_H-M   'P 1'
#
loop_
_entity.id
_entity.type
_entity.pdbx_description
1 polymer ?
#
loop_
_entity_poly.entity_id
_entity_poly.type
_entity_poly.pdbx_seq_one_letter_code
_entity_poly.pdbx_strand_id
1 'polypeptide(L)'
;MTTTPSLRLGTSSYSYWHFTPQKTPISYVLEQAHALGLHGVELLHRQMESEENSYVQGIKRQAFQLGLDIYNLSIHQDFVWEDAAERQKNIDHTLHCIDLAHEMGIGSI
;
A
#
# COMPACT_ATOMS: atom_id res chain seq x y z
N MET A 1 -12.06 -32.93 10.75
CA MET A 1 -10.66 -32.51 10.61
C MET A 1 -10.54 -31.10 11.14
N THR A 2 -9.84 -30.90 12.25
CA THR A 2 -9.56 -29.56 12.79
C THR A 2 -8.48 -28.93 11.92
N THR A 3 -8.85 -27.93 11.12
CA THR A 3 -7.90 -27.11 10.35
C THR A 3 -6.97 -26.41 11.33
N THR A 4 -5.68 -26.71 11.28
CA THR A 4 -4.65 -25.91 11.94
C THR A 4 -4.81 -24.46 11.48
N PRO A 5 -4.88 -23.47 12.37
CA PRO A 5 -4.99 -22.08 11.95
C PRO A 5 -3.82 -21.72 11.03
N SER A 6 -4.14 -21.34 9.79
CA SER A 6 -3.15 -20.85 8.83
C SER A 6 -2.72 -19.45 9.23
N LEU A 7 -1.41 -19.23 9.35
CA LEU A 7 -0.86 -17.91 9.63
C LEU A 7 -1.05 -17.00 8.42
N ARG A 8 -1.81 -15.92 8.58
CA ARG A 8 -2.02 -14.92 7.53
C ARG A 8 -0.85 -13.95 7.49
N LEU A 9 0.21 -14.33 6.78
CA LEU A 9 1.37 -13.47 6.55
C LEU A 9 1.11 -12.53 5.37
N GLY A 10 1.51 -11.28 5.54
CA GLY A 10 1.60 -10.28 4.47
C GLY A 10 3.00 -9.68 4.41
N THR A 11 3.26 -8.88 3.39
CA THR A 11 4.48 -8.11 3.25
C THR A 11 4.17 -6.65 2.98
N SER A 12 5.15 -5.78 3.14
CA SER A 12 5.08 -4.39 2.73
C SER A 12 5.74 -4.21 1.36
N SER A 13 5.19 -3.35 0.50
CA SER A 13 5.82 -3.01 -0.77
C SER A 13 7.21 -2.39 -0.60
N TYR A 14 7.45 -1.65 0.49
CA TYR A 14 8.78 -1.06 0.76
C TYR A 14 9.85 -2.13 0.99
N SER A 15 9.46 -3.34 1.40
CA SER A 15 10.42 -4.45 1.59
C SER A 15 11.09 -4.89 0.28
N TYR A 16 10.56 -4.44 -0.86
CA TYR A 16 11.12 -4.66 -2.19
C TYR A 16 11.75 -3.40 -2.79
N TRP A 17 11.63 -2.25 -2.12
CA TRP A 17 12.13 -0.96 -2.58
C TRP A 17 12.77 -0.17 -1.43
N HIS A 18 14.09 -0.23 -1.39
CA HIS A 18 14.92 0.39 -0.34
C HIS A 18 15.18 1.89 -0.61
N PHE A 19 14.15 2.62 -1.07
CA PHE A 19 14.24 4.05 -1.38
C PHE A 19 15.31 4.44 -2.42
N THR A 20 15.61 3.53 -3.35
CA THR A 20 16.46 3.83 -4.52
C THR A 20 15.76 4.77 -5.49
N PRO A 21 16.50 5.52 -6.33
CA PRO A 21 15.89 6.39 -7.34
C PRO A 21 14.92 5.66 -8.27
N GLN A 22 15.27 4.44 -8.68
CA GLN A 22 14.34 3.56 -9.38
C GLN A 22 13.39 2.90 -8.37
N LYS A 23 12.09 3.09 -8.57
CA LYS A 23 11.05 2.41 -7.80
C LYS A 23 10.87 0.99 -8.31
N THR A 24 10.74 0.04 -7.40
CA THR A 24 10.26 -1.31 -7.73
C THR A 24 8.75 -1.22 -7.99
N PRO A 25 8.24 -1.64 -9.16
CA PRO A 25 6.81 -1.53 -9.47
C PRO A 25 5.94 -2.33 -8.49
N ILE A 26 4.79 -1.77 -8.11
CA ILE A 26 3.83 -2.45 -7.24
C ILE A 26 3.35 -3.78 -7.86
N SER A 27 3.20 -3.83 -9.19
CA SER A 27 2.84 -5.07 -9.89
C SER A 27 3.83 -6.20 -9.64
N TYR A 28 5.14 -5.90 -9.63
CA TYR A 28 6.18 -6.88 -9.32
C TYR A 28 6.09 -7.34 -7.87
N VAL A 29 5.84 -6.44 -6.93
CA VAL A 29 5.64 -6.79 -5.50
C VAL A 29 4.49 -7.78 -5.33
N LEU A 30 3.35 -7.53 -5.99
CA LEU A 30 2.20 -8.44 -5.95
C LEU A 30 2.55 -9.83 -6.48
N GLU A 31 3.26 -9.91 -7.61
CA GLU A 31 3.72 -11.20 -8.17
C GLU A 31 4.64 -11.95 -7.20
N GLN A 32 5.59 -11.26 -6.57
CA GLN A 32 6.49 -11.88 -5.59
C GLN A 32 5.75 -12.33 -4.33
N ALA A 33 4.83 -11.53 -3.81
CA ALA A 33 4.02 -11.89 -2.65
C ALA A 33 3.17 -13.14 -2.92
N HIS A 34 2.56 -13.23 -4.10
CA HIS A 34 1.82 -14.41 -4.54
C HIS A 34 2.73 -15.64 -4.65
N ALA A 35 3.90 -15.49 -5.29
CA ALA A 35 4.86 -16.59 -5.45
C ALA A 35 5.36 -17.14 -4.10
N LEU A 36 5.40 -16.31 -3.06
CA LEU A 36 5.76 -16.69 -1.69
C LEU A 36 4.59 -17.28 -0.89
N GLY A 37 3.38 -17.35 -1.45
CA GLY A 37 2.18 -17.83 -0.74
C GLY A 37 1.70 -16.89 0.36
N LEU A 38 2.00 -15.59 0.25
CA LEU A 38 1.49 -14.60 1.19
C LEU A 38 0.00 -14.33 0.96
N HIS A 39 -0.65 -13.77 1.97
CA HIS A 39 -2.08 -13.47 1.95
C HIS A 39 -2.39 -12.04 1.51
N GLY A 40 -1.38 -11.17 1.42
CA GLY A 40 -1.60 -9.79 1.03
C GLY A 40 -0.36 -8.91 1.06
N VAL A 41 -0.56 -7.67 0.63
CA VAL A 41 0.47 -6.64 0.54
C VAL A 41 -0.04 -5.33 1.15
N GLU A 42 0.80 -4.68 1.95
CA GLU A 42 0.65 -3.28 2.32
C GLU A 42 1.34 -2.40 1.27
N LEU A 43 0.69 -1.31 0.85
CA LEU A 43 1.20 -0.43 -0.19
C LEU A 43 1.79 0.85 0.40
N LEU A 44 3.07 1.08 0.15
CA LEU A 44 3.70 2.36 0.44
C LEU A 44 3.27 3.37 -0.63
N HIS A 45 2.49 4.39 -0.25
CA HIS A 45 2.01 5.45 -1.15
C HIS A 45 3.15 6.09 -1.96
N ARG A 46 4.27 6.38 -1.31
CA ARG A 46 5.45 6.98 -1.97
C ARG A 46 6.07 6.10 -3.07
N GLN A 47 5.84 4.79 -3.03
CA GLN A 47 6.32 3.83 -4.05
C GLN A 47 5.39 3.79 -5.28
N MET A 48 4.17 4.29 -5.19
CA MET A 48 3.25 4.33 -6.31
C MET A 48 3.80 5.25 -7.42
N GLU A 49 3.53 4.87 -8.66
CA GLU A 49 3.95 5.62 -9.86
C GLU A 49 2.90 6.66 -10.28
N SER A 50 1.66 6.47 -9.84
CA SER A 50 0.51 7.28 -10.20
C SER A 50 -0.62 7.10 -9.17
N GLU A 51 -1.54 8.04 -9.14
CA GLU A 51 -2.82 7.94 -8.41
C GLU A 51 -4.01 7.99 -9.37
N GLU A 52 -3.76 7.99 -10.68
CA GLU A 52 -4.81 7.97 -11.68
C GLU A 52 -5.69 6.73 -11.51
N ASN A 53 -7.00 6.90 -11.72
CA ASN A 53 -7.99 5.85 -11.48
C ASN A 53 -7.62 4.54 -12.21
N SER A 54 -7.13 4.65 -13.45
CA SER A 54 -6.71 3.49 -14.25
C SER A 54 -5.57 2.69 -13.61
N TYR A 55 -4.62 3.37 -12.96
CA TYR A 55 -3.50 2.76 -12.27
C TYR A 55 -3.95 2.07 -10.97
N VAL A 56 -4.68 2.78 -10.11
CA VAL A 56 -5.10 2.25 -8.80
C VAL A 56 -6.09 1.09 -8.95
N GLN A 57 -7.03 1.17 -9.91
CA GLN A 57 -7.92 0.03 -10.23
C GLN A 57 -7.15 -1.12 -10.88
N GLY A 58 -6.05 -0.83 -11.60
CA GLY A 58 -5.13 -1.84 -12.12
C GLY A 58 -4.46 -2.65 -11.01
N ILE A 59 -3.94 -1.99 -9.97
CA ILE A 59 -3.37 -2.64 -8.78
C ILE A 59 -4.41 -3.53 -8.10
N LYS A 60 -5.61 -3.01 -7.83
CA LYS A 60 -6.70 -3.78 -7.21
C LYS A 60 -7.05 -5.02 -8.02
N ARG A 61 -7.20 -4.87 -9.34
CA ARG A 61 -7.53 -5.98 -10.24
C ARG A 61 -6.45 -7.06 -10.20
N GLN A 62 -5.17 -6.67 -10.22
CA GLN A 62 -4.07 -7.63 -10.16
C GLN A 62 -4.01 -8.35 -8.81
N ALA A 63 -4.14 -7.63 -7.69
CA ALA A 63 -4.17 -8.24 -6.36
C ALA A 63 -5.31 -9.26 -6.24
N PHE A 64 -6.51 -8.90 -6.71
CA PHE A 64 -7.66 -9.80 -6.77
C PHE A 64 -7.38 -11.07 -7.61
N GLN A 65 -6.79 -10.93 -8.80
CA GLN A 65 -6.42 -12.06 -9.66
C GLN A 65 -5.41 -13.00 -9.01
N LEU A 66 -4.51 -12.46 -8.19
CA LEU A 66 -3.49 -13.22 -7.46
C LEU A 66 -3.98 -13.75 -6.11
N GLY A 67 -5.23 -13.46 -5.72
CA GLY A 67 -5.78 -13.85 -4.42
C GLY A 67 -5.14 -13.14 -3.23
N LEU A 68 -4.59 -11.94 -3.45
CA LEU A 68 -3.93 -11.12 -2.43
C LEU A 68 -4.89 -10.05 -1.89
N ASP A 69 -4.85 -9.85 -0.58
CA ASP A 69 -5.48 -8.72 0.08
C ASP A 69 -4.57 -7.48 -0.01
N ILE A 70 -5.17 -6.28 -0.12
CA ILE A 70 -4.46 -5.02 0.06
C ILE A 70 -4.93 -4.43 1.38
N TYR A 71 -4.19 -4.72 2.45
CA TYR A 71 -4.70 -4.58 3.81
C TYR A 71 -4.35 -3.24 4.49
N ASN A 72 -3.39 -2.48 3.94
CA ASN A 72 -3.00 -1.17 4.46
C ASN A 72 -2.35 -0.30 3.36
N LEU A 73 -2.57 1.02 3.42
CA LEU A 73 -1.86 2.01 2.62
C LEU A 73 -0.94 2.81 3.54
N SER A 74 0.37 2.54 3.59
CA SER A 74 1.25 3.38 4.42
C SER A 74 1.59 4.68 3.71
N ILE A 75 1.58 5.76 4.48
CA ILE A 75 1.91 7.10 4.01
C ILE A 75 3.10 7.69 4.77
N HIS A 76 3.65 8.78 4.24
CA HIS A 76 4.71 9.54 4.90
C HIS A 76 4.15 10.89 5.35
N GLN A 77 4.04 11.07 6.65
CA GLN A 77 3.53 12.28 7.29
C GLN A 77 4.28 12.53 8.60
N ASP A 78 4.44 13.80 8.94
CA ASP A 78 5.04 14.24 10.19
C ASP A 78 4.23 15.41 10.75
N PHE A 79 3.66 15.22 11.94
CA PHE A 79 2.83 16.23 12.61
C PHE A 79 3.62 17.09 13.61
N VAL A 80 4.93 16.84 13.78
CA VAL A 80 5.76 17.48 14.80
C VAL A 80 6.65 18.56 14.17
N TRP A 81 6.00 19.64 13.74
CA TRP A 81 6.66 20.83 13.21
C TRP A 81 6.33 22.07 14.05
N GLU A 82 7.27 23.00 14.17
CA GLU A 82 7.04 24.32 14.78
C GLU A 82 6.09 25.16 13.90
N ASP A 83 6.35 25.17 12.58
CA ASP A 83 5.52 25.87 11.60
C ASP A 83 4.14 25.21 11.46
N ALA A 84 3.09 26.03 11.58
CA ALA A 84 1.71 25.59 11.40
C ALA A 84 1.39 25.18 9.95
N ALA A 85 2.04 25.81 8.95
CA ALA A 85 1.81 25.50 7.54
C ALA A 85 2.32 24.09 7.20
N GLU A 86 3.48 23.69 7.74
CA GLU A 86 4.00 22.33 7.54
C GLU A 86 3.12 21.28 8.21
N ARG A 87 2.59 21.54 9.41
CA ARG A 87 1.60 20.63 10.03
C ARG A 87 0.34 20.51 9.18
N GLN A 88 -0.18 21.63 8.66
CA GLN A 88 -1.38 21.63 7.83
C GLN A 88 -1.19 20.81 6.55
N LYS A 89 -0.05 20.97 5.87
CA LYS A 89 0.30 20.17 4.69
C LYS A 89 0.29 18.65 4.97
N ASN A 90 0.76 18.22 6.13
CA ASN A 90 0.76 16.80 6.52
C ASN A 90 -0.66 16.30 6.83
N ILE A 91 -1.52 17.15 7.42
CA ILE A 91 -2.94 16.85 7.64
C ILE A 91 -3.66 16.69 6.30
N ASP A 92 -3.48 17.65 5.39
CA ASP A 92 -4.11 17.63 4.07
C ASP A 92 -3.68 16.40 3.26
N HIS A 93 -2.38 16.05 3.32
CA HIS A 93 -1.86 14.83 2.71
C HIS A 93 -2.49 13.56 3.32
N THR A 94 -2.64 13.51 4.64
CA THR A 94 -3.26 12.37 5.33
C THR A 94 -4.72 12.19 4.91
N LEU A 95 -5.50 13.29 4.83
CA LEU A 95 -6.89 13.27 4.37
C LEU A 95 -7.00 12.78 2.93
N HIS A 96 -6.15 13.30 2.04
CA HIS A 96 -6.08 12.83 0.65
C HIS A 96 -5.80 11.33 0.55
N CYS A 97 -4.89 10.80 1.36
CA CYS A 97 -4.60 9.37 1.34
C CYS A 97 -5.69 8.51 1.98
N ILE A 98 -6.48 9.04 2.93
CA ILE A 98 -7.70 8.37 3.42
C ILE A 98 -8.70 8.19 2.27
N ASP A 99 -8.92 9.25 1.47
CA ASP A 99 -9.81 9.18 0.30
C ASP A 99 -9.28 8.17 -0.74
N LEU A 100 -7.97 8.20 -1.01
CA LEU A 100 -7.31 7.24 -1.90
C LEU A 100 -7.46 5.79 -1.41
N ALA A 101 -7.23 5.52 -0.12
CA ALA A 101 -7.42 4.21 0.49
C ALA A 101 -8.87 3.73 0.34
N HIS A 102 -9.84 4.63 0.54
CA HIS A 102 -11.26 4.35 0.33
C HIS A 102 -11.56 3.96 -1.12
N GLU A 103 -11.07 4.71 -2.12
CA GLU A 103 -11.23 4.36 -3.55
C GLU A 103 -10.58 3.00 -3.89
N MET A 104 -9.49 2.69 -3.21
CA MET A 104 -8.80 1.41 -3.33
C MET A 104 -9.47 0.26 -2.56
N GLY A 105 -10.46 0.54 -1.71
CA GLY A 105 -11.11 -0.46 -0.86
C GLY A 105 -10.21 -0.97 0.26
N ILE A 106 -9.21 -0.19 0.68
CA ILE A 106 -8.25 -0.51 1.72
C ILE A 106 -8.79 -0.02 3.07
N GLY A 107 -8.85 -0.89 4.07
CA GLY A 107 -9.48 -0.61 5.37
C GLY A 107 -8.60 0.07 6.42
N SER A 108 -7.34 0.37 6.12
CA SER A 108 -6.35 0.88 7.06
C SER A 108 -5.33 1.80 6.37
N ILE A 109 -4.87 2.82 7.08
CA ILE A 109 -3.82 3.79 6.70
C ILE A 109 -2.87 4.03 7.88
#